data_AF-A0A933ZCU1-F1
#
_entry.id   AF-A0A933ZCU1-F1
#
_cell.length_a   1.000
_cell.length_b   1.000
_cell.length_c   1.000
_cell.angle_alpha   90.00
_cell.angle_beta   90.00
_cell.angle_gamma   90.00
#
_symmetry.space_group_name_H-M   'P 1'
#
loop_
_entity.id
_entity.type
_entity.pdbx_description
1 polymer ?
#
loop_
_entity_poly.entity_id
_entity_poly.type
_entity_poly.pdbx_seq_one_letter_code
_entity_poly.pdbx_strand_id
1 'polypeptide(L)'
;MMIADCGTRVRSPATWIASLAAIVLVALASWGCTGRDRGETGGASSVAAPPVDTILMAYLSKARSLHHLADMREEDGDLRGAVAELDKLMTTPIPGGAQPMQEALEVLADTYARTAELRGQLGEFDAAERDLEQGLKRAPKVSFFEGHLYEVRGVIAQKRAKALADKGDKDGSEKQRRRAFEDFDQAGRIQDKVIERLLPDAGGHGR
;
A
#
# COMPACT_ATOMS: atom_id res chain seq x y z
N MET A 1 -27.71 -50.41 -10.32
CA MET A 1 -27.12 -51.24 -9.26
C MET A 1 -25.61 -51.31 -9.49
N MET A 2 -24.86 -50.39 -8.88
CA MET A 2 -23.45 -50.49 -8.48
C MET A 2 -23.13 -49.17 -7.75
N ILE A 3 -22.87 -49.31 -6.45
CA ILE A 3 -22.47 -48.30 -5.48
C ILE A 3 -20.98 -48.54 -5.25
N ALA A 4 -20.12 -47.52 -5.33
CA ALA A 4 -18.78 -47.45 -4.76
C ALA A 4 -18.14 -46.09 -5.14
N ASP A 5 -17.42 -45.35 -4.31
CA ASP A 5 -17.17 -45.41 -2.88
C ASP A 5 -16.59 -44.04 -2.45
N CYS A 6 -16.77 -43.73 -1.18
CA CYS A 6 -16.44 -42.52 -0.46
C CYS A 6 -14.93 -42.44 -0.14
N GLY A 7 -14.36 -41.23 -0.20
CA GLY A 7 -12.93 -40.99 0.07
C GLY A 7 -12.69 -39.66 0.79
N THR A 8 -13.39 -39.42 1.89
CA THR A 8 -13.16 -38.27 2.79
C THR A 8 -11.85 -38.45 3.58
N ARG A 9 -10.85 -37.62 3.31
CA ARG A 9 -9.63 -37.55 4.14
C ARG A 9 -9.81 -36.47 5.21
N VAL A 10 -10.33 -36.88 6.36
CA VAL A 10 -10.43 -36.08 7.58
C VAL A 10 -9.02 -35.86 8.15
N ARG A 11 -8.59 -34.60 8.33
CA ARG A 11 -7.43 -34.26 9.16
C ARG A 11 -7.92 -33.89 10.55
N SER A 12 -7.49 -34.69 11.53
CA SER A 12 -7.92 -34.61 12.92
C SER A 12 -7.42 -33.35 13.64
N PRO A 13 -8.20 -32.83 14.61
CA PRO A 13 -7.78 -31.83 15.58
C PRO A 13 -7.11 -32.53 16.78
N ALA A 14 -5.84 -32.20 17.07
CA ALA A 14 -5.15 -32.72 18.25
C ALA A 14 -4.09 -31.75 18.80
N THR A 15 -4.49 -31.07 19.87
CA THR A 15 -3.75 -30.98 21.16
C THR A 15 -2.32 -30.44 21.17
N TRP A 16 -2.17 -29.17 21.56
CA TRP A 16 -1.07 -28.66 22.39
C TRP A 16 -1.66 -27.57 23.32
N ILE A 17 -2.21 -27.93 24.48
CA ILE A 17 -1.56 -27.81 25.80
C ILE A 17 -1.00 -26.39 26.00
N ALA A 18 -1.73 -25.42 26.55
CA ALA A 18 -2.00 -25.20 27.98
C ALA A 18 -0.73 -25.17 28.87
N SER A 19 -0.16 -23.98 29.08
CA SER A 19 0.73 -23.63 30.20
C SER A 19 0.55 -22.12 30.45
N LEU A 20 -0.36 -21.68 31.33
CA LEU A 20 -0.21 -21.58 32.80
C LEU A 20 1.17 -21.07 33.24
N ALA A 21 1.31 -19.74 33.34
CA ALA A 21 2.17 -19.09 34.34
C ALA A 21 1.66 -17.65 34.57
N ALA A 22 0.69 -17.54 35.48
CA ALA A 22 0.42 -16.32 36.21
C ALA A 22 1.56 -16.05 37.22
N ILE A 23 1.70 -14.78 37.63
CA ILE A 23 2.43 -14.29 38.82
C ILE A 23 3.89 -13.87 38.59
N VAL A 24 4.09 -12.59 38.22
CA VAL A 24 5.02 -11.65 38.90
C VAL A 24 4.32 -10.28 38.86
N LEU A 25 3.55 -9.93 39.90
CA LEU A 25 3.96 -8.99 40.97
C LEU A 25 4.50 -7.66 40.39
N VAL A 26 3.69 -6.61 40.29
CA VAL A 26 3.45 -5.66 41.39
C VAL A 26 4.74 -5.31 42.11
N ALA A 27 5.39 -4.21 41.69
CA ALA A 27 6.10 -3.24 42.54
C ALA A 27 7.01 -2.37 41.67
N LEU A 28 6.66 -1.08 41.59
CA LEU A 28 7.46 0.12 41.29
C LEU A 28 6.46 1.13 40.67
N ALA A 29 5.49 1.60 41.45
CA ALA A 29 5.69 2.65 42.44
C ALA A 29 6.31 3.90 41.79
N SER A 30 5.41 4.82 41.39
CA SER A 30 5.42 6.17 41.95
C SER A 30 6.78 6.87 42.07
N TRP A 31 7.34 7.28 40.92
CA TRP A 31 7.94 8.61 40.79
C TRP A 31 6.93 9.42 39.98
N GLY A 32 6.44 10.58 40.38
CA GLY A 32 6.90 11.55 41.35
C GLY A 32 6.46 12.90 40.79
N CYS A 33 5.47 13.51 41.42
CA CYS A 33 5.00 14.87 41.11
C CYS A 33 6.15 15.87 41.22
N THR A 34 6.20 16.85 40.33
CA THR A 34 6.11 18.26 40.73
C THR A 34 5.66 19.07 39.53
N GLY A 35 4.41 19.54 39.58
CA GLY A 35 3.96 20.67 38.78
C GLY A 35 4.82 21.87 39.12
N ARG A 36 5.39 22.49 38.09
CA ARG A 36 6.07 23.77 38.19
C ARG A 36 5.21 24.76 37.45
N ASP A 37 4.28 25.39 38.17
CA ASP A 37 3.62 26.62 37.74
C ASP A 37 4.70 27.69 37.59
N ARG A 38 5.19 27.87 36.36
CA ARG A 38 6.07 28.97 35.99
C ARG A 38 5.18 30.09 35.46
N GLY A 39 5.25 31.21 36.17
CA GLY A 39 4.40 32.37 36.01
C GLY A 39 4.23 32.84 34.58
N GLU A 40 2.99 33.23 34.32
CA GLU A 40 2.58 34.18 33.30
C GLU A 40 3.46 35.44 33.38
N THR A 41 4.39 35.58 32.42
CA THR A 41 4.87 36.89 32.01
C THR A 41 4.48 37.06 30.56
N GLY A 42 3.55 38.00 30.34
CA GLY A 42 2.89 38.28 29.07
C GLY A 42 3.86 38.50 27.91
N GLY A 43 3.98 37.47 27.08
CA GLY A 43 4.50 37.55 25.73
C GLY A 43 3.32 37.34 24.78
N ALA A 44 3.13 38.28 23.85
CA ALA A 44 2.09 38.25 22.83
C ALA A 44 1.90 36.83 22.26
N SER A 45 0.72 36.24 22.48
CA SER A 45 0.34 34.94 21.96
C SER A 45 0.39 34.96 20.43
N SER A 46 1.54 34.59 19.86
CA SER A 46 1.54 33.93 18.56
C SER A 46 0.76 32.64 18.78
N VAL A 47 -0.48 32.60 18.29
CA VAL A 47 -1.23 31.36 18.19
C VAL A 47 -0.42 30.49 17.24
N ALA A 48 0.44 29.64 17.82
CA ALA A 48 1.26 28.71 17.06
C ALA A 48 0.29 27.90 16.22
N ALA A 49 0.46 27.95 14.90
CA ALA A 49 -0.27 27.08 14.00
C ALA A 49 -0.14 25.64 14.54
N PRO A 50 -1.23 24.86 14.59
CA PRO A 50 -1.17 23.51 15.11
C PRO A 50 -0.05 22.75 14.38
N PRO A 51 0.83 22.04 15.10
CA PRO A 51 2.05 21.47 14.53
C PRO A 51 1.79 20.41 13.45
N VAL A 52 0.54 19.99 13.27
CA VAL A 52 0.10 19.00 12.30
C VAL A 52 -1.23 19.44 11.67
N ASP A 53 -1.32 19.36 10.34
CA ASP A 53 -2.56 19.62 9.62
C ASP A 53 -3.61 18.53 9.93
N THR A 54 -4.68 18.93 10.62
CA THR A 54 -5.73 18.00 11.08
C THR A 54 -6.53 17.38 9.94
N ILE A 55 -6.69 18.07 8.81
CA ILE A 55 -7.42 17.59 7.65
C ILE A 55 -6.59 16.51 6.95
N LEU A 56 -5.30 16.75 6.75
CA LEU A 56 -4.38 15.75 6.23
C LEU A 56 -4.38 14.51 7.11
N MET A 57 -4.30 14.67 8.43
CA MET A 57 -4.31 13.52 9.33
C MET A 57 -5.58 12.70 9.27
N ALA A 58 -6.75 13.36 9.19
CA ALA A 58 -8.02 12.66 9.01
C ALA A 58 -8.05 11.87 7.69
N TYR A 59 -7.54 12.46 6.60
CA TYR A 59 -7.44 11.78 5.31
C TYR A 59 -6.52 10.55 5.37
N LEU A 60 -5.31 10.69 5.92
CA LEU A 60 -4.34 9.60 6.05
C LEU A 60 -4.88 8.47 6.96
N SER A 61 -5.59 8.83 8.04
CA SER A 61 -6.23 7.85 8.92
C SER A 61 -7.35 7.08 8.21
N LYS A 62 -8.17 7.75 7.41
CA LYS A 62 -9.19 7.10 6.57
C LYS A 62 -8.54 6.15 5.56
N ALA A 63 -7.48 6.60 4.88
CA ALA A 63 -6.78 5.79 3.90
C ALA A 63 -6.25 4.48 4.49
N ARG A 64 -5.53 4.56 5.62
CA ARG A 64 -5.05 3.36 6.34
C ARG A 64 -6.19 2.39 6.68
N SER A 65 -7.32 2.92 7.14
CA SER A 65 -8.49 2.10 7.50
C SER A 65 -9.08 1.39 6.28
N LEU A 66 -9.17 2.07 5.14
CA LEU A 66 -9.68 1.48 3.89
C LEU A 66 -8.73 0.42 3.31
N HIS A 67 -7.41 0.64 3.39
CA HIS A 67 -6.42 -0.36 3.01
C HIS A 67 -6.53 -1.63 3.87
N HIS A 68 -6.60 -1.48 5.20
CA HIS A 68 -6.81 -2.63 6.08
C HIS A 68 -8.13 -3.37 5.81
N LEU A 69 -9.21 -2.65 5.49
CA LEU A 69 -10.47 -3.29 5.08
C LEU A 69 -10.33 -4.04 3.76
N ALA A 70 -9.57 -3.49 2.80
CA ALA A 70 -9.30 -4.16 1.54
C ALA A 70 -8.48 -5.45 1.75
N ASP A 71 -7.45 -5.40 2.60
CA ASP A 71 -6.63 -6.57 2.94
C ASP A 71 -7.47 -7.68 3.58
N MET A 72 -8.29 -7.36 4.59
CA MET A 72 -9.18 -8.36 5.22
C MET A 72 -10.15 -8.99 4.20
N ARG A 73 -10.67 -8.20 3.26
CA ARG A 73 -11.53 -8.73 2.19
C ARG A 73 -10.77 -9.61 1.20
N GLU A 74 -9.53 -9.26 0.85
CA GLU A 74 -8.68 -10.11 0.02
C GLU A 74 -8.37 -11.44 0.72
N GLU A 75 -8.06 -11.42 2.01
CA GLU A 75 -7.84 -12.63 2.83
C GLU A 75 -9.07 -13.54 2.85
N ASP A 76 -10.27 -12.97 2.87
CA ASP A 76 -11.55 -13.69 2.77
C ASP A 76 -11.89 -14.14 1.33
N GLY A 77 -11.07 -13.79 0.34
CA GLY A 77 -11.28 -14.09 -1.09
C GLY A 77 -12.27 -13.16 -1.80
N ASP A 78 -12.79 -12.13 -1.13
CA ASP A 78 -13.66 -11.10 -1.69
C ASP A 78 -12.86 -10.00 -2.39
N LEU A 79 -12.18 -10.35 -3.49
CA LEU A 79 -11.37 -9.41 -4.26
C LEU A 79 -12.18 -8.20 -4.78
N ARG A 80 -13.46 -8.41 -5.13
CA ARG A 80 -14.32 -7.32 -5.60
C ARG A 80 -14.67 -6.35 -4.47
N GLY A 81 -14.97 -6.88 -3.29
CA GLY A 81 -15.17 -6.04 -2.12
C GLY A 81 -13.89 -5.29 -1.75
N ALA A 82 -12.71 -5.93 -1.84
CA ALA A 82 -11.43 -5.27 -1.59
C ALA A 82 -11.22 -4.05 -2.50
N VAL A 83 -11.47 -4.21 -3.81
CA VAL A 83 -11.46 -3.10 -4.78
C VAL A 83 -12.46 -2.00 -4.38
N ALA A 84 -13.68 -2.39 -3.99
CA ALA A 84 -14.71 -1.43 -3.60
C ALA A 84 -14.36 -0.61 -2.35
N GLU A 85 -13.54 -1.14 -1.43
CA GLU A 85 -13.03 -0.38 -0.29
C GLU A 85 -12.02 0.70 -0.74
N LEU A 86 -11.11 0.36 -1.66
CA LEU A 86 -10.12 1.31 -2.19
C LEU A 86 -10.75 2.38 -3.10
N ASP A 87 -11.80 2.04 -3.86
CA ASP A 87 -12.58 2.99 -4.67
C ASP A 87 -13.15 4.14 -3.82
N LYS A 88 -13.48 3.89 -2.54
CA LYS A 88 -13.95 4.94 -1.61
C LYS A 88 -12.88 5.99 -1.35
N LEU A 89 -11.60 5.60 -1.34
CA LEU A 89 -10.52 6.57 -1.16
C LEU A 89 -10.29 7.39 -2.43
N MET A 90 -10.30 6.73 -3.60
CA MET A 90 -10.09 7.41 -4.89
C MET A 90 -11.17 8.45 -5.23
N THR A 91 -12.34 8.34 -4.61
CA THR A 91 -13.45 9.30 -4.72
C THR A 91 -13.53 10.30 -3.57
N THR A 92 -12.65 10.19 -2.56
CA THR A 92 -12.60 11.13 -1.43
C THR A 92 -11.93 12.44 -1.86
N PRO A 93 -12.47 13.62 -1.46
CA PRO A 93 -11.81 14.90 -1.72
C PRO A 93 -10.37 14.93 -1.18
N ILE A 94 -9.44 15.36 -2.02
CA ILE A 94 -8.02 15.40 -1.68
C ILE A 94 -7.71 16.68 -0.89
N PRO A 95 -7.07 16.60 0.29
CA PRO A 95 -6.61 17.77 1.05
C PRO A 95 -5.74 18.70 0.22
N GLY A 96 -5.91 20.01 0.37
CA GLY A 96 -5.18 21.05 -0.38
C GLY A 96 -5.91 21.56 -1.64
N GLY A 97 -7.00 20.92 -2.06
CA GLY A 97 -7.86 21.41 -3.14
C GLY A 97 -7.10 21.55 -4.47
N ALA A 98 -6.94 22.78 -4.96
CA ALA A 98 -6.22 23.06 -6.21
C ALA A 98 -4.70 22.76 -6.13
N GLN A 99 -4.14 22.73 -4.92
CA GLN A 99 -2.76 22.32 -4.66
C GLN A 99 -2.77 21.16 -3.67
N PRO A 100 -2.98 19.93 -4.14
CA PRO A 100 -3.00 18.76 -3.28
C PRO A 100 -1.73 18.63 -2.45
N MET A 101 -1.89 18.25 -1.18
CA MET A 101 -0.75 17.94 -0.30
C MET A 101 0.01 16.71 -0.80
N GLN A 102 1.33 16.73 -0.71
CA GLN A 102 2.18 15.69 -1.28
C GLN A 102 1.87 14.32 -0.65
N GLU A 103 1.75 14.24 0.67
CA GLU A 103 1.47 13.00 1.40
C GLU A 103 0.11 12.40 0.99
N ALA A 104 -0.86 13.24 0.63
CA ALA A 104 -2.14 12.75 0.12
C ALA A 104 -2.03 12.17 -1.29
N LEU A 105 -1.17 12.74 -2.15
CA LEU A 105 -0.87 12.22 -3.49
C LEU A 105 -0.10 10.90 -3.43
N GLU A 106 0.83 10.78 -2.50
CA GLU A 106 1.61 9.56 -2.25
C GLU A 106 0.70 8.38 -1.88
N VAL A 107 -0.17 8.57 -0.88
CA VAL A 107 -1.16 7.56 -0.48
C VAL A 107 -2.14 7.24 -1.60
N LEU A 108 -2.53 8.24 -2.40
CA LEU A 108 -3.43 7.99 -3.53
C LEU A 108 -2.74 7.19 -4.65
N ALA A 109 -1.45 7.44 -4.92
CA ALA A 109 -0.66 6.67 -5.87
C ALA A 109 -0.52 5.20 -5.43
N ASP A 110 -0.22 4.96 -4.16
CA ASP A 110 -0.20 3.61 -3.57
C ASP A 110 -1.57 2.91 -3.69
N THR A 111 -2.66 3.64 -3.44
CA THR A 111 -4.02 3.12 -3.60
C THR A 111 -4.35 2.70 -5.03
N TYR A 112 -3.89 3.47 -6.02
CA TYR A 112 -4.03 3.10 -7.43
C TYR A 112 -3.24 1.83 -7.77
N ALA A 113 -2.02 1.71 -7.27
CA ALA A 113 -1.19 0.52 -7.44
C ALA A 113 -1.88 -0.71 -6.86
N ARG A 114 -2.31 -0.63 -5.60
CA ARG A 114 -3.02 -1.71 -4.89
C ARG A 114 -4.34 -2.11 -5.57
N THR A 115 -5.13 -1.14 -6.02
CA THR A 115 -6.37 -1.41 -6.76
C THR A 115 -6.09 -2.15 -8.06
N ALA A 116 -5.06 -1.73 -8.80
CA ALA A 116 -4.66 -2.36 -10.05
C ALA A 116 -4.20 -3.81 -9.83
N GLU A 117 -3.45 -4.09 -8.75
CA GLU A 117 -3.06 -5.46 -8.39
C GLU A 117 -4.27 -6.38 -8.19
N LEU A 118 -5.24 -5.95 -7.38
CA LEU A 118 -6.48 -6.69 -7.11
C LEU A 118 -7.29 -6.92 -8.39
N ARG A 119 -7.44 -5.89 -9.23
CA ARG A 119 -8.06 -6.03 -10.56
C ARG A 119 -7.30 -6.98 -11.47
N GLY A 120 -5.97 -6.98 -11.40
CA GLY A 120 -5.12 -7.94 -12.10
C GLY A 120 -5.34 -9.39 -11.66
N GLN A 121 -5.58 -9.63 -10.37
CA GLN A 121 -5.94 -10.95 -9.86
C GLN A 121 -7.33 -11.40 -10.37
N LEU A 122 -8.27 -10.45 -10.52
CA LEU A 122 -9.58 -10.67 -11.13
C LEU A 122 -9.54 -10.86 -12.67
N GLY A 123 -8.38 -10.70 -13.31
CA GLY A 123 -8.23 -10.72 -14.77
C GLY A 123 -8.76 -9.48 -15.47
N GLU A 124 -9.09 -8.41 -14.73
CA GLU A 124 -9.60 -7.13 -15.22
C GLU A 124 -8.45 -6.23 -15.71
N PHE A 125 -7.60 -6.74 -16.60
CA PHE A 125 -6.33 -6.09 -16.97
C PHE A 125 -6.49 -4.68 -17.54
N ASP A 126 -7.52 -4.44 -18.35
CA ASP A 126 -7.74 -3.09 -18.92
C ASP A 126 -8.19 -2.09 -17.86
N ALA A 127 -8.88 -2.54 -16.81
CA ALA A 127 -9.26 -1.68 -15.69
C ALA A 127 -8.05 -1.39 -14.79
N ALA A 128 -7.25 -2.41 -14.48
CA ALA A 128 -5.98 -2.24 -13.77
C ALA A 128 -5.06 -1.23 -14.48
N GLU A 129 -4.96 -1.32 -15.81
CA GLU A 129 -4.14 -0.39 -16.60
C GLU A 129 -4.64 1.06 -16.50
N ARG A 130 -5.96 1.29 -16.54
CA ARG A 130 -6.53 2.64 -16.34
C ARG A 130 -6.23 3.18 -14.95
N ASP A 131 -6.33 2.36 -13.91
CA ASP A 131 -6.03 2.77 -12.54
C ASP A 131 -4.55 3.20 -12.41
N LEU A 132 -3.63 2.44 -13.01
CA LEU A 132 -2.20 2.80 -13.03
C LEU A 132 -1.93 4.08 -13.81
N GLU A 133 -2.59 4.31 -14.94
CA GLU A 133 -2.49 5.57 -15.68
C GLU A 133 -2.98 6.77 -14.85
N GLN A 134 -4.05 6.62 -14.08
CA GLN A 134 -4.52 7.68 -13.18
C GLN A 134 -3.55 7.92 -12.03
N GLY A 135 -2.98 6.87 -11.45
CA GLY A 135 -1.92 6.96 -10.44
C GLY A 135 -0.70 7.71 -10.96
N LEU A 136 -0.17 7.34 -12.14
CA LEU A 136 1.02 7.94 -12.73
C LEU A 136 0.85 9.43 -13.10
N LYS A 137 -0.38 9.86 -13.41
CA LYS A 137 -0.70 11.28 -13.65
C LYS A 137 -0.60 12.13 -12.38
N ARG A 138 -0.75 11.52 -11.20
CA ARG A 138 -0.83 12.23 -9.91
C ARG A 138 0.39 12.01 -9.02
N ALA A 139 1.11 10.91 -9.22
CA ALA A 139 2.25 10.55 -8.39
C ALA A 139 3.35 11.64 -8.43
N PRO A 140 3.95 11.99 -7.28
CA PRO A 140 5.13 12.84 -7.24
C PRO A 140 6.24 12.27 -8.13
N LYS A 141 6.87 13.13 -8.95
CA LYS A 141 7.89 12.70 -9.90
C LYS A 141 9.20 12.34 -9.21
N VAL A 142 9.85 11.30 -9.72
CA VAL A 142 11.09 10.75 -9.17
C VAL A 142 10.90 10.46 -7.67
N SER A 143 9.90 9.63 -7.39
CA SER A 143 9.54 9.20 -6.04
C SER A 143 9.45 7.68 -5.99
N PHE A 144 9.50 7.14 -4.77
CA PHE A 144 9.22 5.73 -4.52
C PHE A 144 7.87 5.31 -5.13
N PHE A 145 6.84 6.14 -4.97
CA PHE A 145 5.47 5.86 -5.44
C PHE A 145 5.34 5.83 -6.97
N GLU A 146 6.05 6.71 -7.68
CA GLU A 146 6.09 6.63 -9.15
C GLU A 146 6.77 5.33 -9.60
N GLY A 147 7.90 4.97 -8.99
CA GLY A 147 8.60 3.71 -9.26
C GLY A 147 7.71 2.49 -9.02
N HIS A 148 7.01 2.46 -7.88
CA HIS A 148 6.10 1.37 -7.51
C HIS A 148 4.93 1.22 -8.50
N LEU A 149 4.35 2.31 -9.01
CA LEU A 149 3.33 2.24 -10.06
C LEU A 149 3.83 1.59 -11.35
N TYR A 150 5.07 1.88 -11.76
CA TYR A 150 5.68 1.21 -12.92
C TYR A 150 5.95 -0.27 -12.65
N GLU A 151 6.44 -0.61 -11.45
CA GLU A 151 6.64 -1.99 -11.02
C GLU A 151 5.34 -2.79 -11.10
N VAL A 152 4.26 -2.29 -10.50
CA VAL A 152 2.94 -2.93 -10.54
C VAL A 152 2.44 -3.04 -11.99
N ARG A 153 2.65 -2.02 -12.83
CA ARG A 153 2.29 -2.12 -14.26
C ARG A 153 3.02 -3.26 -14.97
N GLY A 154 4.29 -3.47 -14.65
CA GLY A 154 5.07 -4.61 -15.12
C GLY A 154 4.47 -5.96 -14.67
N VAL A 155 4.09 -6.06 -13.39
CA VAL A 155 3.41 -7.26 -12.85
C VAL A 155 2.07 -7.52 -13.55
N ILE A 156 1.25 -6.49 -13.78
CA ILE A 156 -0.02 -6.62 -14.50
C ILE A 156 0.21 -7.08 -15.95
N ALA A 157 1.19 -6.51 -16.64
CA ALA A 157 1.56 -6.92 -17.99
C ALA A 157 2.03 -8.39 -18.02
N GLN A 158 2.81 -8.84 -17.03
CA GLN A 158 3.23 -10.24 -16.91
C GLN A 158 2.03 -11.19 -16.72
N LYS A 159 1.09 -10.86 -15.82
CA LYS A 159 -0.14 -11.63 -15.62
C LYS A 159 -0.98 -11.69 -16.90
N ARG A 160 -1.11 -10.56 -17.60
CA ARG A 160 -1.83 -10.48 -18.89
C ARG A 160 -1.15 -11.32 -19.97
N ALA A 161 0.18 -11.29 -20.05
CA ALA A 161 0.95 -12.12 -20.98
C ALA A 161 0.64 -13.61 -20.77
N LYS A 162 0.69 -14.07 -19.52
CA LYS A 162 0.33 -15.44 -19.17
C LYS A 162 -1.11 -15.78 -19.59
N ALA A 163 -2.08 -14.92 -19.29
CA ALA A 163 -3.47 -15.14 -19.66
C ALA A 163 -3.70 -15.21 -21.19
N LEU A 164 -2.92 -14.47 -21.98
CA LEU A 164 -2.96 -14.52 -23.44
C LEU A 164 -2.31 -15.81 -23.98
N ALA A 165 -1.17 -16.22 -23.41
CA ALA A 165 -0.51 -17.48 -23.75
C ALA A 165 -1.42 -18.69 -23.48
N ASP A 166 -2.10 -18.70 -22.33
CA ASP A 166 -3.04 -19.75 -21.94
C ASP A 166 -4.26 -19.83 -22.89
N LYS A 167 -4.58 -18.73 -23.61
CA LYS A 167 -5.59 -18.67 -24.67
C LYS A 167 -5.04 -18.98 -26.08
N GLY A 168 -3.75 -19.26 -26.21
CA GLY A 168 -3.07 -19.52 -27.49
C GLY A 168 -2.64 -18.26 -28.26
N ASP A 169 -2.84 -17.06 -27.72
CA ASP A 169 -2.39 -15.81 -28.32
C ASP A 169 -0.91 -15.55 -27.98
N LYS A 170 -0.02 -16.21 -28.75
CA LYS A 170 1.43 -16.11 -28.56
C LYS A 170 1.96 -14.70 -28.82
N ASP A 171 1.48 -14.05 -29.88
CA ASP A 171 1.95 -12.71 -30.26
C ASP A 171 1.54 -11.65 -29.24
N GLY A 172 0.29 -11.71 -28.77
CA GLY A 172 -0.21 -10.88 -27.69
C GLY A 172 0.55 -11.10 -26.39
N SER A 173 0.81 -12.37 -26.03
CA SER A 173 1.63 -12.71 -24.87
C SER A 173 3.03 -12.10 -24.95
N GLU A 174 3.72 -12.27 -26.07
CA GLU A 174 5.06 -11.73 -26.28
C GLU A 174 5.10 -10.20 -26.22
N LYS A 175 4.08 -9.53 -26.76
CA LYS A 175 3.93 -8.08 -26.64
C LYS A 175 3.82 -7.63 -25.17
N GLN A 176 2.98 -8.30 -24.38
CA GLN A 176 2.82 -7.97 -22.96
C GLN A 176 4.06 -8.30 -22.14
N ARG A 177 4.79 -9.36 -22.49
CA ARG A 177 6.07 -9.70 -21.86
C ARG A 177 7.13 -8.62 -22.09
N ARG A 178 7.25 -8.10 -23.31
CA ARG A 178 8.16 -6.97 -23.61
C ARG A 178 7.79 -5.73 -22.80
N ARG A 179 6.50 -5.41 -22.77
CA ARG A 179 5.99 -4.29 -21.95
C ARG A 179 6.35 -4.45 -20.47
N ALA A 180 6.22 -5.65 -19.92
CA ALA A 180 6.59 -5.90 -18.53
C ALA A 180 8.07 -5.57 -18.25
N PHE A 181 8.98 -5.96 -19.14
CA PHE A 181 10.41 -5.61 -19.02
C PHE A 181 10.66 -4.10 -19.11
N GLU A 182 10.01 -3.41 -20.06
CA GLU A 182 10.11 -1.96 -20.19
C GLU A 182 9.64 -1.23 -18.92
N ASP A 183 8.55 -1.71 -18.32
CA ASP A 183 7.99 -1.14 -17.09
C ASP A 183 8.89 -1.40 -15.87
N PHE A 184 9.45 -2.60 -15.72
CA PHE A 184 10.40 -2.90 -14.64
C PHE A 184 11.71 -2.12 -14.78
N ASP A 185 12.24 -1.98 -15.99
CA ASP A 185 13.42 -1.16 -16.27
C ASP A 185 13.16 0.31 -15.93
N GLN A 186 11.99 0.84 -16.29
CA GLN A 186 11.60 2.20 -15.91
C GLN A 186 11.47 2.37 -14.40
N ALA A 187 10.90 1.39 -13.69
CA ALA A 187 10.82 1.39 -12.23
C ALA A 187 12.21 1.46 -11.59
N GLY A 188 13.15 0.62 -12.05
CA GLY A 188 14.54 0.60 -11.57
C GLY A 188 15.24 1.96 -11.76
N ARG A 189 15.13 2.55 -12.96
CA ARG A 189 15.72 3.88 -13.23
C ARG A 189 15.15 4.99 -12.34
N ILE A 190 13.86 4.91 -11.97
CA ILE A 190 13.25 5.88 -11.06
C ILE A 190 13.82 5.69 -9.65
N GLN A 191 13.92 4.45 -9.19
CA GLN A 191 14.46 4.12 -7.87
C GLN A 191 15.94 4.52 -7.74
N ASP A 192 16.75 4.29 -8.77
CA ASP A 192 18.16 4.73 -8.81
C ASP A 192 18.26 6.24 -8.58
N LYS A 193 17.43 7.04 -9.26
CA LYS A 193 17.39 8.50 -9.08
C LYS A 193 16.91 8.92 -7.70
N VAL A 194 15.98 8.18 -7.10
CA VAL A 194 15.53 8.42 -5.71
C VAL A 194 16.69 8.18 -4.76
N ILE A 195 17.44 7.09 -4.94
CA ILE A 195 18.62 6.74 -4.14
C ILE A 195 19.70 7.81 -4.29
N GLU A 196 20.06 8.20 -5.52
CA GLU A 196 21.04 9.26 -5.81
C GLU A 196 20.68 10.57 -5.11
N ARG A 197 19.39 10.94 -5.10
CA ARG A 197 18.92 12.18 -4.47
C ARG A 197 18.99 12.12 -2.94
N LEU A 198 18.73 10.96 -2.34
CA LEU A 198 18.68 10.79 -0.88
C LEU A 198 20.05 10.47 -0.26
N LEU A 199 21.01 9.97 -1.05
CA LEU A 199 22.33 9.55 -0.57
C LEU A 199 23.49 10.25 -1.33
N PRO A 200 23.60 11.59 -1.28
CA PRO A 200 24.62 12.33 -2.04
C PRO A 200 26.08 11.97 -1.68
N ASP A 201 26.33 11.43 -0.48
CA ASP A 201 27.68 11.16 0.04
C ASP A 201 28.08 9.67 0.10
N ALA A 202 27.24 8.74 -0.37
CA ALA A 202 27.55 7.30 -0.32
C ALA A 202 28.66 6.86 -1.30
N GLY A 203 29.08 7.73 -2.23
CA GLY A 203 30.19 7.51 -3.17
C GLY A 203 31.54 8.07 -2.72
N GLY A 204 31.64 8.54 -1.47
CA GLY A 204 32.73 9.40 -1.00
C GLY A 204 33.99 8.73 -0.46
N HIS A 205 34.22 7.42 -0.50
CA HIS A 205 35.49 6.81 -0.05
C HIS A 205 35.96 5.68 -0.98
N GLY A 206 36.87 6.00 -1.91
CA GLY A 206 37.59 4.99 -2.69
C GLY A 206 38.03 5.42 -4.09
N ARG A 207 38.81 6.50 -4.21
CA ARG A 207 39.74 6.70 -5.32
C ARG A 207 41.13 6.94 -4.76
#